data_AF-A0A941NWE8-F1
#
_entry.id   AF-A0A941NWE8-F1
#
_cell.length_a   1.000
_cell.length_b   1.000
_cell.length_c   1.000
_cell.angle_alpha   90.00
_cell.angle_beta   90.00
_cell.angle_gamma   90.00
#
_symmetry.space_group_name_H-M   'P 1'
#
loop_
_entity.id
_entity.type
_entity.pdbx_description
1 polymer ?
#
loop_
_entity_poly.entity_id
_entity_poly.type
_entity_poly.pdbx_seq_one_letter_code
_entity_poly.pdbx_strand_id
1 'polypeptide(L)'
;MELFHHQTKIDFMGMRRVTAIFSIIISLLSLYFLFTRELNFGLDFTGGTQLELRYSTPVSIEDVRHHLEDADFTGVKVAQYGTARDLIVKLANKQGVSEQQLGQKVVEVLKQQDPNIELRRVEFVGSEVGDKLAEQGSLAVIVALFAIMIYIALRFEYRFGVSAAVSLLHDPIIILGIFSYFQIEFDLATLAGVLAVIGYSLNDTIVVYDRVRENFRKVRKGSTEEIMNLSINQTLSRTIMTSCLTLLVVVALYFFGGESLHGFSLSLIIGIVIGTYSSIFVAGALAVVMGLSRQDLLPATKKVVDDLP
;
A
#
# COMPACT_ATOMS: atom_id res chain seq x y z
N MET A 1 0.99 -27.05 -4.85
CA MET A 1 1.57 -26.84 -6.20
C MET A 1 2.93 -26.22 -6.00
N GLU A 2 3.97 -26.70 -6.66
CA GLU A 2 5.32 -26.10 -6.60
C GLU A 2 5.63 -25.57 -8.00
N LEU A 3 5.94 -24.27 -8.12
CA LEU A 3 6.37 -23.67 -9.39
C LEU A 3 7.79 -24.13 -9.78
N PHE A 4 8.62 -24.45 -8.79
CA PHE A 4 9.97 -24.98 -8.97
C PHE A 4 10.01 -26.43 -8.48
N HIS A 5 10.18 -27.39 -9.39
CA HIS A 5 10.29 -28.81 -9.07
C HIS A 5 11.59 -29.19 -8.32
N HIS A 6 12.55 -28.26 -8.23
CA HIS A 6 13.80 -28.41 -7.50
C HIS A 6 14.01 -27.19 -6.61
N GLN A 7 14.56 -27.39 -5.40
CA GLN A 7 15.01 -26.27 -4.56
C GLN A 7 16.00 -25.43 -5.35
N THR A 8 15.62 -24.20 -5.67
CA THR A 8 16.49 -23.23 -6.31
C THR A 8 17.71 -22.99 -5.43
N LYS A 9 18.85 -22.68 -6.04
CA LYS A 9 20.10 -22.39 -5.33
C LYS A 9 20.57 -20.98 -5.67
N ILE A 10 19.69 -20.01 -5.45
CA ILE A 10 19.99 -18.60 -5.69
C ILE A 10 20.68 -18.03 -4.45
N ASP A 11 21.79 -17.30 -4.66
CA ASP A 11 22.55 -16.65 -3.59
C ASP A 11 22.02 -15.22 -3.33
N PHE A 12 20.95 -15.13 -2.55
CA PHE A 12 20.34 -13.86 -2.15
C PHE A 12 21.25 -13.05 -1.21
N MET A 13 21.93 -13.73 -0.28
CA MET A 13 22.81 -13.10 0.69
C MET A 13 24.10 -12.56 0.07
N GLY A 14 24.62 -13.18 -0.99
CA GLY A 14 25.73 -12.63 -1.77
C GLY A 14 25.38 -11.30 -2.44
N MET A 15 24.13 -11.16 -2.90
CA MET A 15 23.63 -9.93 -3.55
C MET A 15 23.19 -8.83 -2.58
N ARG A 16 23.14 -9.11 -1.27
CA ARG A 16 22.56 -8.22 -0.24
C ARG A 16 23.08 -6.78 -0.26
N ARG A 17 24.36 -6.58 -0.61
CA ARG A 17 24.97 -5.24 -0.64
C ARG A 17 24.42 -4.42 -1.81
N VAL A 18 24.29 -5.05 -2.98
CA VAL A 18 23.78 -4.41 -4.18
C VAL A 18 22.30 -4.07 -3.99
N THR A 19 21.51 -5.01 -3.47
CA THR A 19 20.08 -4.80 -3.23
C THR A 19 19.83 -3.79 -2.10
N ALA A 20 20.65 -3.78 -1.04
CA ALA A 20 20.56 -2.76 0.00
C ALA A 20 20.87 -1.35 -0.54
N ILE A 21 21.93 -1.19 -1.36
CA ILE A 21 22.25 0.10 -1.99
C ILE A 21 21.10 0.55 -2.91
N PHE A 22 20.56 -0.36 -3.73
CA PHE A 22 19.43 -0.07 -4.59
C PHE A 22 18.20 0.38 -3.79
N SER A 23 17.84 -0.36 -2.72
CA SER A 23 16.76 -0.02 -1.80
C SER A 23 16.97 1.35 -1.13
N ILE A 24 18.19 1.65 -0.67
CA ILE A 24 18.48 2.96 -0.08
C ILE A 24 18.31 4.08 -1.11
N ILE A 25 18.83 3.91 -2.33
CA ILE A 25 18.71 4.91 -3.39
C ILE A 25 17.24 5.17 -3.72
N ILE A 26 16.43 4.12 -3.92
CA ILE A 26 15.03 4.29 -4.29
C ILE A 26 14.21 4.89 -3.16
N SER A 27 14.49 4.54 -1.89
CA SER A 27 13.86 5.19 -0.73
C SER A 27 14.23 6.66 -0.60
N LEU A 28 15.51 7.01 -0.80
CA LEU A 28 15.95 8.41 -0.79
C LEU A 28 15.33 9.22 -1.93
N LEU A 29 15.23 8.64 -3.13
CA LEU A 29 14.55 9.26 -4.27
C LEU A 29 13.05 9.45 -4.00
N SER A 30 12.42 8.47 -3.36
CA SER A 30 11.00 8.53 -2.96
C SER A 30 10.76 9.64 -1.93
N LEU A 31 11.62 9.74 -0.91
CA LEU A 31 11.59 10.83 0.06
C LEU A 31 11.83 12.19 -0.61
N TYR A 32 12.80 12.27 -1.54
CA TYR A 32 13.05 13.49 -2.29
C TYR A 32 11.80 13.97 -3.04
N PHE A 33 11.07 13.09 -3.72
CA PHE A 33 9.83 13.47 -4.39
C PHE A 33 8.75 13.89 -3.38
N LEU A 34 8.59 13.14 -2.29
CA LEU A 34 7.63 13.49 -1.23
C LEU A 34 7.86 14.89 -0.65
N PHE A 35 9.12 15.31 -0.46
CA PHE A 35 9.44 16.63 0.06
C PHE A 35 9.41 17.76 -0.99
N THR A 36 9.59 17.45 -2.27
CA THR A 36 9.71 18.50 -3.33
C THR A 36 8.46 18.67 -4.18
N ARG A 37 7.71 17.59 -4.40
CA ARG A 37 6.49 17.58 -5.22
C ARG A 37 5.22 17.38 -4.39
N GLU A 38 5.38 17.02 -3.11
CA GLU A 38 4.27 16.70 -2.20
C GLU A 38 3.38 15.57 -2.74
N LEU A 39 2.35 15.20 -1.99
CA LEU A 39 1.31 14.30 -2.47
C LEU A 39 0.20 15.11 -3.12
N ASN A 40 -0.29 14.67 -4.27
CA ASN A 40 -1.47 15.25 -4.89
C ASN A 40 -2.72 14.78 -4.13
N PHE A 41 -3.08 15.49 -3.07
CA PHE A 41 -4.19 15.10 -2.20
C PHE A 41 -5.54 15.20 -2.92
N GLY A 42 -6.33 14.14 -2.80
CA GLY A 42 -7.70 14.09 -3.33
C GLY A 42 -8.69 14.90 -2.50
N LEU A 43 -9.91 15.01 -3.02
CA LEU A 43 -11.01 15.79 -2.43
C LEU A 43 -11.36 15.39 -0.99
N ASP A 44 -11.09 14.14 -0.61
CA ASP A 44 -11.33 13.67 0.76
C ASP A 44 -10.41 14.35 1.79
N PHE A 45 -9.25 14.87 1.37
CA PHE A 45 -8.29 15.57 2.21
C PHE A 45 -8.31 17.09 1.98
N THR A 46 -8.40 17.54 0.73
CA THR A 46 -8.43 18.97 0.40
C THR A 46 -9.79 19.61 0.64
N GLY A 47 -10.84 18.81 0.82
CA GLY A 47 -12.23 19.26 0.76
C GLY A 47 -12.67 19.56 -0.67
N GLY A 48 -13.96 19.88 -0.83
CA GLY A 48 -14.56 20.17 -2.13
C GLY A 48 -16.07 20.41 -2.07
N THR A 49 -16.65 20.65 -3.24
CA THR A 49 -18.10 20.78 -3.41
C THR A 49 -18.68 19.45 -3.85
N GLN A 50 -19.72 18.98 -3.16
CA GLN A 50 -20.51 17.81 -3.50
C GLN A 50 -21.90 18.24 -3.99
N LEU A 51 -22.29 17.75 -5.16
CA LEU A 51 -23.58 18.01 -5.79
C LEU A 51 -24.38 16.70 -5.85
N GLU A 52 -25.56 16.70 -5.26
CA GLU A 52 -26.54 15.62 -5.44
C GLU A 52 -27.48 16.00 -6.59
N LEU A 53 -27.47 15.20 -7.64
CA LEU A 53 -28.24 15.40 -8.86
C LEU A 53 -29.22 14.24 -9.05
N ARG A 54 -30.43 14.55 -9.50
CA ARG A 54 -31.42 13.55 -9.93
C ARG A 54 -31.73 13.73 -11.41
N TYR A 55 -31.55 12.65 -12.16
CA TYR A 55 -31.87 12.54 -13.58
C TYR A 55 -33.28 11.97 -13.78
N SER A 56 -33.87 12.27 -14.94
CA SER A 56 -35.17 11.73 -15.33
C SER A 56 -35.10 10.24 -15.64
N THR A 57 -34.01 9.84 -16.30
CA THR A 57 -33.71 8.48 -16.74
C THR A 57 -32.38 8.01 -16.14
N PRO A 58 -32.16 6.70 -15.98
CA PRO A 58 -30.85 6.19 -15.59
C PRO A 58 -29.78 6.67 -16.58
N VAL A 59 -28.66 7.16 -16.05
CA VAL A 59 -27.55 7.70 -16.87
C VAL A 59 -26.25 6.99 -16.50
N SER A 60 -25.36 6.85 -17.47
CA SER A 60 -24.03 6.29 -17.25
C SER A 60 -23.17 7.28 -16.47
N ILE A 61 -22.47 6.79 -15.46
CA ILE A 61 -21.49 7.57 -14.67
C ILE A 61 -20.39 8.11 -15.60
N GLU A 62 -19.93 7.26 -16.53
CA GLU A 62 -18.85 7.55 -17.45
C GLU A 62 -19.20 8.70 -18.40
N ASP A 63 -20.44 8.71 -18.92
CA ASP A 63 -20.90 9.74 -19.87
C ASP A 63 -20.98 11.10 -19.17
N VAL A 64 -21.49 11.13 -17.94
CA VAL A 64 -21.57 12.35 -17.13
C VAL A 64 -20.17 12.87 -16.80
N ARG A 65 -19.23 11.98 -16.45
CA ARG A 65 -17.84 12.33 -16.17
C ARG A 65 -17.17 12.95 -17.40
N HIS A 66 -17.22 12.26 -18.54
CA HIS A 66 -16.62 12.76 -19.78
C HIS A 66 -17.19 14.12 -20.21
N HIS A 67 -18.49 14.32 -20.06
CA HIS A 67 -19.11 15.61 -20.38
C HIS A 67 -18.64 16.75 -19.46
N LEU A 68 -18.37 16.46 -18.19
CA LEU A 68 -17.81 17.43 -17.26
C LEU A 68 -16.32 17.70 -17.55
N GLU A 69 -15.56 16.69 -17.94
CA GLU A 69 -14.16 16.85 -18.37
C GLU A 69 -14.04 17.69 -19.64
N ASP A 70 -14.90 17.45 -20.64
CA ASP A 70 -14.99 18.24 -21.88
C ASP A 70 -15.34 19.71 -21.61
N ALA A 71 -16.03 19.97 -20.49
CA ALA A 71 -16.38 21.30 -20.01
C ALA A 71 -15.33 21.94 -19.08
N ASP A 72 -14.10 21.42 -19.06
CA ASP A 72 -12.95 21.95 -18.29
C ASP A 72 -13.11 21.84 -16.75
N PHE A 73 -13.89 20.84 -16.31
CA PHE A 73 -13.87 20.38 -14.92
C PHE A 73 -12.94 19.17 -14.80
N THR A 74 -11.76 19.39 -14.22
CA THR A 74 -10.76 18.35 -13.97
C THR A 74 -10.93 17.72 -12.59
N GLY A 75 -10.64 16.41 -12.47
CA GLY A 75 -10.68 15.70 -11.18
C GLY A 75 -12.09 15.54 -10.61
N VAL A 76 -13.08 15.38 -11.49
CA VAL A 76 -14.47 15.20 -11.09
C VAL A 76 -14.72 13.74 -10.74
N LYS A 77 -15.19 13.48 -9.52
CA LYS A 77 -15.62 12.14 -9.11
C LYS A 77 -17.13 12.03 -9.19
N VAL A 78 -17.62 11.17 -10.08
CA VAL A 78 -19.06 10.88 -10.24
C VAL A 78 -19.37 9.50 -9.67
N ALA A 79 -20.40 9.39 -8.85
CA ALA A 79 -20.84 8.12 -8.28
C ALA A 79 -22.37 8.07 -8.20
N GLN A 80 -22.95 6.86 -8.23
CA GLN A 80 -24.37 6.68 -7.97
C GLN A 80 -24.68 6.80 -6.47
N TYR A 81 -25.85 7.36 -6.14
CA TYR A 81 -26.31 7.57 -4.78
C TYR A 81 -27.76 7.11 -4.59
N GLY A 82 -27.95 5.89 -4.08
CA GLY A 82 -29.29 5.33 -3.88
C GLY A 82 -29.82 4.63 -5.13
N THR A 83 -30.23 5.37 -6.17
CA THR A 83 -30.76 4.80 -7.41
C THR A 83 -29.88 5.11 -8.64
N ALA A 84 -30.06 4.39 -9.74
CA ALA A 84 -29.33 4.64 -11.00
C ALA A 84 -29.63 6.00 -11.66
N ARG A 85 -30.54 6.80 -11.08
CA ARG A 85 -30.90 8.16 -11.51
C ARG A 85 -30.32 9.23 -10.60
N ASP A 86 -29.89 8.84 -9.41
CA ASP A 86 -29.37 9.73 -8.39
C ASP A 86 -27.84 9.66 -8.44
N LEU A 87 -27.21 10.76 -8.78
CA LEU A 87 -25.75 10.87 -8.88
C LEU A 87 -25.22 11.87 -7.87
N ILE A 88 -24.05 11.56 -7.31
CA ILE A 88 -23.19 12.47 -6.59
C ILE A 88 -22.04 12.87 -7.50
N VAL A 89 -21.82 14.17 -7.64
CA VAL A 89 -20.68 14.75 -8.36
C VAL A 89 -19.84 15.51 -7.33
N LYS A 90 -18.57 15.12 -7.16
CA LYS A 90 -17.60 15.79 -6.30
C LYS A 90 -16.55 16.50 -7.14
N LEU A 91 -16.26 17.74 -6.79
CA LEU A 91 -15.31 18.60 -7.50
C LEU A 91 -14.50 19.44 -6.53
N ALA A 92 -13.25 19.71 -6.92
CA ALA A 92 -12.38 20.65 -6.20
C ALA A 92 -12.96 22.06 -6.28
N ASN A 93 -12.82 22.83 -5.21
CA ASN A 93 -13.19 24.23 -5.23
C ASN A 93 -12.22 25.01 -6.13
N LYS A 94 -12.74 25.82 -7.06
CA LYS A 94 -11.93 26.77 -7.84
C LYS A 94 -11.78 28.07 -7.03
N GLN A 95 -10.55 28.56 -6.89
CA GLN A 95 -10.26 29.82 -6.18
C GLN A 95 -11.08 30.97 -6.78
N GLY A 96 -11.80 31.72 -5.93
CA GLY A 96 -12.59 32.89 -6.34
C GLY A 96 -13.99 32.59 -6.90
N VAL A 97 -14.46 31.34 -6.89
CA VAL A 97 -15.83 30.96 -7.26
C VAL A 97 -16.57 30.46 -6.03
N SER A 98 -17.77 30.97 -5.73
CA SER A 98 -18.56 30.44 -4.62
C SER A 98 -19.07 29.02 -4.93
N GLU A 99 -19.28 28.22 -3.90
CA GLU A 99 -19.73 26.82 -4.04
C GLU A 99 -21.07 26.75 -4.77
N GLN A 100 -21.95 27.72 -4.51
CA GLN A 100 -23.25 27.85 -5.19
C GLN A 100 -23.08 28.21 -6.67
N GLN A 101 -22.14 29.09 -7.02
CA GLN A 101 -21.84 29.42 -8.42
C GLN A 101 -21.23 28.22 -9.15
N LEU A 102 -20.35 27.48 -8.47
CA LEU A 102 -19.74 26.27 -9.02
C LEU A 102 -20.80 25.20 -9.28
N GLY A 103 -21.68 24.95 -8.32
CA GLY A 103 -22.81 24.03 -8.48
C GLY A 103 -23.76 24.45 -9.61
N GLN A 104 -24.06 25.74 -9.73
CA GLN A 104 -24.89 26.27 -10.82
C GLN A 104 -24.23 26.06 -12.19
N LYS A 105 -22.93 26.33 -12.34
CA LYS A 105 -22.19 26.09 -13.58
C LYS A 105 -22.19 24.62 -13.98
N VAL A 106 -21.98 23.72 -13.03
CA VAL A 106 -22.03 22.26 -13.29
C VAL A 106 -23.43 21.85 -13.76
N VAL A 107 -24.47 22.33 -13.10
CA VAL A 107 -25.86 22.05 -13.50
C VAL A 107 -26.19 22.65 -14.87
N GLU A 108 -25.72 23.86 -15.18
CA GLU A 108 -25.91 24.46 -16.51
C GLU A 108 -25.29 23.63 -17.62
N VAL A 109 -24.08 23.10 -17.40
CA VAL A 109 -23.40 22.21 -18.36
C VAL A 109 -24.16 20.89 -18.52
N LEU A 110 -24.62 20.30 -17.42
CA LEU A 110 -25.33 19.02 -17.46
C LEU A 110 -26.75 19.15 -18.04
N LYS A 111 -27.41 20.31 -17.87
CA LYS A 111 -28.72 20.61 -18.47
C LYS A 111 -28.70 20.66 -19.99
N GLN A 112 -27.53 20.82 -20.60
CA GLN A 112 -27.39 20.72 -22.07
C GLN A 112 -27.66 19.30 -22.58
N GLN A 113 -27.46 18.28 -21.74
CA GLN A 113 -27.78 16.88 -22.07
C GLN A 113 -29.19 16.47 -21.63
N ASP A 114 -29.59 16.78 -20.38
CA ASP A 114 -30.93 16.51 -19.88
C ASP A 114 -31.52 17.78 -19.23
N PRO A 115 -32.49 18.44 -19.89
CA PRO A 115 -33.12 19.66 -19.39
C PRO A 115 -33.79 19.49 -18.02
N ASN A 116 -34.16 18.26 -17.67
CA ASN A 116 -34.95 17.93 -16.49
C ASN A 116 -34.09 17.50 -15.28
N ILE A 117 -32.77 17.69 -15.33
CA ILE A 117 -31.91 17.42 -14.17
C ILE A 117 -32.29 18.33 -13.00
N GLU A 118 -32.54 17.70 -11.86
CA GLU A 118 -32.82 18.38 -10.61
C GLU A 118 -31.59 18.39 -9.70
N LEU A 119 -31.11 19.58 -9.35
CA LEU A 119 -30.13 19.75 -8.27
C LEU A 119 -30.85 19.58 -6.94
N ARG A 120 -30.60 18.47 -6.25
CA ARG A 120 -31.23 18.15 -4.97
C ARG A 120 -30.52 18.82 -3.82
N ARG A 121 -29.19 18.83 -3.85
CA ARG A 121 -28.38 19.34 -2.75
C ARG A 121 -27.01 19.81 -3.23
N VAL A 122 -26.53 20.89 -2.61
CA VAL A 122 -25.13 21.32 -2.68
C VAL A 122 -24.60 21.23 -1.26
N GLU A 123 -23.64 20.35 -1.03
CA GLU A 123 -22.92 20.27 0.23
C GLU A 123 -21.47 20.69 0.02
N PHE A 124 -20.95 21.43 0.98
CA PHE A 124 -19.52 21.69 1.06
C PHE A 124 -18.91 20.72 2.07
N VAL A 125 -17.92 19.96 1.62
CA VAL A 125 -17.09 19.13 2.50
C VAL A 125 -15.82 19.93 2.74
N GLY A 126 -15.75 20.54 3.93
CA GLY A 126 -14.58 21.34 4.32
C GLY A 126 -13.34 20.48 4.51
N SER A 127 -12.17 21.06 4.19
CA SER A 127 -10.86 20.46 4.43
C SER A 127 -10.64 20.08 5.90
N GLU A 128 -11.40 20.65 6.84
CA GLU A 128 -11.33 20.33 8.27
C GLU A 128 -11.66 18.85 8.58
N VAL A 129 -12.49 18.20 7.76
CA VAL A 129 -12.72 16.75 7.85
C VAL A 129 -11.51 16.01 7.28
N GLY A 130 -10.94 16.52 6.19
CA GLY A 130 -9.74 15.98 5.56
C GLY A 130 -8.49 16.04 6.43
N ASP A 131 -8.25 17.15 7.13
CA ASP A 131 -7.14 17.33 8.07
C ASP A 131 -7.24 16.32 9.23
N LYS A 132 -8.45 16.13 9.79
CA LYS A 132 -8.71 15.12 10.81
C LYS A 132 -8.50 13.70 10.27
N LEU A 133 -8.91 13.42 9.03
CA LEU A 133 -8.70 12.12 8.39
C LEU A 133 -7.23 11.85 8.09
N ALA A 134 -6.47 12.86 7.67
CA ALA A 134 -5.03 12.76 7.46
C ALA A 134 -4.29 12.49 8.78
N GLU A 135 -4.64 13.24 9.83
CA GLU A 135 -4.08 13.04 11.17
C GLU A 135 -4.39 11.64 11.70
N GLN A 136 -5.67 11.23 11.68
CA GLN A 136 -6.10 9.91 12.12
C GLN A 136 -5.50 8.78 11.29
N GLY A 137 -5.42 8.94 9.97
CA GLY A 137 -4.81 7.98 9.05
C GLY A 137 -3.33 7.79 9.32
N SER A 138 -2.58 8.90 9.48
CA SER A 138 -1.16 8.85 9.82
C SER A 138 -0.92 8.21 11.19
N LEU A 139 -1.74 8.54 12.19
CA LEU A 139 -1.68 7.92 13.51
C LEU A 139 -1.99 6.42 13.44
N ALA A 140 -2.99 6.01 12.67
CA ALA A 140 -3.35 4.60 12.50
C ALA A 140 -2.20 3.78 11.89
N VAL A 141 -1.51 4.33 10.87
CA VAL A 141 -0.31 3.69 10.28
C VAL A 141 0.78 3.52 11.33
N ILE A 142 1.09 4.57 12.09
CA ILE A 142 2.15 4.53 13.12
C ILE A 142 1.80 3.52 14.21
N VAL A 143 0.58 3.55 14.73
CA VAL A 143 0.11 2.62 15.77
C VAL A 143 0.14 1.17 15.26
N ALA A 144 -0.30 0.92 14.02
CA ALA A 144 -0.24 -0.40 13.41
C ALA A 144 1.20 -0.92 13.28
N LEU A 145 2.13 -0.07 12.83
CA LEU A 145 3.56 -0.41 12.73
C LEU A 145 4.16 -0.77 14.09
N PHE A 146 3.89 0.03 15.14
CA PHE A 146 4.35 -0.27 16.49
C PHE A 146 3.75 -1.57 17.03
N ALA A 147 2.44 -1.79 16.85
CA ALA A 147 1.77 -3.01 17.29
C ALA A 147 2.36 -4.26 16.60
N ILE A 148 2.61 -4.18 15.29
CA ILE A 148 3.26 -5.25 14.52
C ILE A 148 4.68 -5.49 15.04
N MET A 149 5.47 -4.43 15.27
CA MET A 149 6.84 -4.56 15.78
C MET A 149 6.87 -5.25 17.15
N ILE A 150 5.98 -4.86 18.07
CA ILE A 150 5.84 -5.50 19.39
C ILE A 150 5.46 -6.98 19.22
N TYR A 151 4.47 -7.28 18.37
CA TYR A 151 4.07 -8.65 18.11
C TYR A 151 5.24 -9.50 17.58
N ILE A 152 5.99 -9.00 16.60
CA ILE A 152 7.14 -9.72 16.05
C ILE A 152 8.23 -9.88 17.11
N ALA A 153 8.53 -8.84 17.89
CA ALA A 153 9.54 -8.91 18.95
C ALA A 153 9.19 -9.88 20.08
N LEU A 154 7.89 -10.11 20.35
CA LEU A 154 7.43 -11.11 21.33
C LEU A 154 7.39 -12.53 20.72
N ARG A 155 7.05 -12.63 19.43
CA ARG A 155 6.88 -13.90 18.73
C ARG A 155 8.21 -14.49 18.21
N PHE A 156 9.14 -13.62 17.88
CA PHE A 156 10.46 -13.87 17.27
C PHE A 156 11.57 -13.16 18.07
N GLU A 157 12.81 -13.35 17.65
CA GLU A 157 13.93 -12.58 18.18
C GLU A 157 13.82 -11.09 17.84
N TYR A 158 14.25 -10.22 18.76
CA TYR A 158 14.10 -8.76 18.60
C TYR A 158 14.75 -8.23 17.30
N ARG A 159 15.83 -8.89 16.82
CA ARG A 159 16.51 -8.56 15.57
C ARG A 159 15.60 -8.74 14.36
N PHE A 160 14.77 -9.78 14.35
CA PHE A 160 13.73 -9.98 13.35
C PHE A 160 12.64 -8.91 13.45
N GLY A 161 12.27 -8.51 14.68
CA GLY A 161 11.34 -7.41 14.92
C GLY A 161 11.81 -6.10 14.30
N VAL A 162 13.05 -5.71 14.57
CA VAL A 162 13.62 -4.47 14.02
C VAL A 162 13.81 -4.55 12.51
N SER A 163 14.33 -5.67 11.97
CA SER A 163 14.50 -5.79 10.52
C SER A 163 13.17 -5.81 9.77
N ALA A 164 12.13 -6.44 10.31
CA ALA A 164 10.78 -6.36 9.75
C ALA A 164 10.22 -4.94 9.83
N ALA A 165 10.38 -4.23 10.95
CA ALA A 165 9.89 -2.86 11.08
C ALA A 165 10.52 -1.92 10.05
N VAL A 166 11.84 -2.02 9.82
CA VAL A 166 12.53 -1.22 8.79
C VAL A 166 12.06 -1.58 7.38
N SER A 167 11.88 -2.88 7.08
CA SER A 167 11.32 -3.34 5.80
C SER A 167 9.90 -2.81 5.57
N LEU A 168 9.07 -2.81 6.62
CA LEU A 168 7.69 -2.33 6.56
C LEU A 168 7.56 -0.81 6.45
N LEU A 169 8.55 -0.06 6.91
CA LEU A 169 8.61 1.39 6.67
C LEU A 169 9.06 1.70 5.23
N HIS A 170 9.99 0.90 4.71
CA HIS A 170 10.52 1.06 3.35
C HIS A 170 9.42 0.96 2.28
N ASP A 171 8.49 0.00 2.40
CA ASP A 171 7.54 -0.27 1.31
C ASP A 171 6.52 0.87 1.09
N PRO A 172 5.82 1.40 2.11
CA PRO A 172 4.92 2.54 1.94
C PRO A 172 5.64 3.80 1.47
N ILE A 173 6.89 4.05 1.90
CA ILE A 173 7.66 5.21 1.45
C ILE A 173 7.86 5.18 -0.06
N ILE A 174 8.18 4.00 -0.64
CA ILE A 174 8.36 3.89 -2.09
C ILE A 174 7.04 4.05 -2.83
N ILE A 175 5.95 3.47 -2.33
CA ILE A 175 4.62 3.63 -2.93
C ILE A 175 4.25 5.12 -2.96
N LEU A 176 4.35 5.80 -1.82
CA LEU A 176 4.05 7.22 -1.70
C LEU A 176 4.99 8.08 -2.57
N GLY A 177 6.27 7.71 -2.68
CA GLY A 177 7.23 8.37 -3.56
C GLY A 177 6.87 8.25 -5.05
N ILE A 178 6.38 7.09 -5.48
CA ILE A 178 5.89 6.88 -6.85
C ILE A 178 4.64 7.73 -7.10
N PHE A 179 3.70 7.76 -6.16
CA PHE A 179 2.50 8.59 -6.23
C PHE A 179 2.86 10.08 -6.33
N SER A 180 3.79 10.54 -5.48
CA SER A 180 4.31 11.91 -5.52
C SER A 180 5.05 12.23 -6.82
N TYR A 181 5.85 11.30 -7.36
CA TYR A 181 6.56 11.52 -8.60
C TYR A 181 5.61 11.70 -9.79
N PHE A 182 4.64 10.79 -9.94
CA PHE A 182 3.67 10.81 -11.04
C PHE A 182 2.47 11.74 -10.79
N GLN A 183 2.40 12.39 -9.62
CA GLN A 183 1.28 13.26 -9.22
C GLN A 183 -0.07 12.55 -9.28
N ILE A 184 -0.08 11.28 -8.89
CA ILE A 184 -1.29 10.46 -8.80
C ILE A 184 -2.08 10.90 -7.57
N GLU A 185 -3.39 11.05 -7.74
CA GLU A 185 -4.28 11.48 -6.67
C GLU A 185 -4.21 10.52 -5.47
N PHE A 186 -4.03 11.09 -4.28
CA PHE A 186 -3.98 10.39 -3.01
C PHE A 186 -5.27 10.66 -2.23
N ASP A 187 -6.21 9.72 -2.27
CA ASP A 187 -7.51 9.77 -1.60
C ASP A 187 -7.66 8.67 -0.54
N LEU A 188 -8.83 8.55 0.09
CA LEU A 188 -9.05 7.54 1.13
C LEU A 188 -8.94 6.10 0.60
N ALA A 189 -9.36 5.87 -0.66
CA ALA A 189 -9.23 4.57 -1.29
C ALA A 189 -7.75 4.21 -1.47
N THR A 190 -6.93 5.17 -1.92
CA THR A 190 -5.48 5.01 -2.03
C THR A 190 -4.82 4.73 -0.69
N LEU A 191 -5.18 5.50 0.36
CA LEU A 191 -4.70 5.26 1.72
C LEU A 191 -5.03 3.84 2.22
N ALA A 192 -6.25 3.36 1.96
CA ALA A 192 -6.65 1.99 2.30
C ALA A 192 -5.82 0.95 1.53
N GLY A 193 -5.48 1.23 0.27
CA GLY A 193 -4.58 0.39 -0.54
C GLY A 193 -3.19 0.29 0.08
N VAL A 194 -2.60 1.43 0.46
CA VAL A 194 -1.28 1.47 1.14
C VAL A 194 -1.31 0.69 2.46
N LEU A 195 -2.36 0.87 3.28
CA LEU A 195 -2.54 0.11 4.52
C LEU A 195 -2.64 -1.40 4.28
N ALA A 196 -3.36 -1.82 3.23
CA ALA A 196 -3.49 -3.22 2.87
C ALA A 196 -2.14 -3.83 2.45
N VAL A 197 -1.29 -3.07 1.75
CA VAL A 197 0.07 -3.49 1.37
C VAL A 197 0.95 -3.77 2.59
N ILE A 198 0.84 -2.97 3.66
CA ILE A 198 1.63 -3.21 4.89
C ILE A 198 1.36 -4.61 5.43
N GLY A 199 0.08 -5.02 5.49
CA GLY A 199 -0.30 -6.36 5.92
C GLY A 199 0.20 -7.45 4.95
N TYR A 200 0.13 -7.17 3.65
CA TYR A 200 0.60 -8.08 2.60
C TYR A 200 2.12 -8.34 2.69
N SER A 201 2.93 -7.28 2.74
CA SER A 201 4.40 -7.37 2.87
C SER A 201 4.83 -8.04 4.17
N LEU A 202 4.10 -7.77 5.26
CA LEU A 202 4.35 -8.43 6.54
C LEU A 202 4.13 -9.95 6.45
N ASN A 203 3.06 -10.40 5.78
CA ASN A 203 2.76 -11.82 5.65
C ASN A 203 3.93 -12.60 5.03
N ASP A 204 4.51 -12.09 3.94
CA ASP A 204 5.64 -12.74 3.27
C ASP A 204 6.90 -12.73 4.14
N THR A 205 7.16 -11.61 4.84
CA THR A 205 8.28 -11.50 5.79
C THR A 205 8.18 -12.54 6.92
N ILE A 206 6.98 -12.75 7.48
CA ILE A 206 6.74 -13.74 8.53
C ILE A 206 7.00 -15.16 8.03
N VAL A 207 6.58 -15.50 6.81
CA VAL A 207 6.81 -16.84 6.23
C VAL A 207 8.31 -17.12 6.07
N VAL A 208 9.07 -16.14 5.58
CA VAL A 208 10.54 -16.25 5.48
C VAL A 208 11.15 -16.45 6.86
N TYR A 209 10.79 -15.62 7.84
CA TYR A 209 11.35 -15.70 9.20
C TYR A 209 11.03 -17.00 9.93
N ASP A 210 9.81 -17.52 9.78
CA ASP A 210 9.45 -18.81 10.35
C ASP A 210 10.32 -19.93 9.74
N ARG A 211 10.54 -19.89 8.42
CA ARG A 211 11.42 -20.84 7.75
C ARG A 211 12.88 -20.72 8.18
N VAL A 212 13.38 -19.50 8.34
CA VAL A 212 14.71 -19.20 8.91
C VAL A 212 14.85 -19.82 10.29
N ARG A 213 13.89 -19.57 11.19
CA ARG A 213 13.86 -20.12 12.54
C ARG A 213 13.82 -21.65 12.53
N GLU A 214 13.02 -22.25 11.66
CA GLU A 214 12.94 -23.70 11.48
C GLU A 214 14.29 -24.28 11.03
N ASN A 215 14.93 -23.68 10.03
CA ASN A 215 16.20 -24.15 9.49
C ASN A 215 17.37 -23.97 10.46
N PHE A 216 17.40 -22.90 11.28
CA PHE A 216 18.41 -22.76 12.34
C PHE A 216 18.37 -23.90 13.37
N ARG A 217 17.19 -24.51 13.58
CA ARG A 217 16.98 -25.66 14.47
C ARG A 217 17.27 -26.99 13.78
N LYS A 218 16.84 -27.15 12.52
CA LYS A 218 16.96 -28.40 11.76
C LYS A 218 18.36 -28.61 11.17
N VAL A 219 18.97 -27.56 10.62
CA VAL A 219 20.24 -27.64 9.91
C VAL A 219 21.39 -27.49 10.91
N ARG A 220 22.21 -28.55 11.03
CA ARG A 220 23.27 -28.63 12.05
C ARG A 220 24.54 -27.85 11.71
N LYS A 221 24.80 -27.56 10.44
CA LYS A 221 26.02 -26.91 9.95
C LYS A 221 25.66 -25.84 8.93
N GLY A 222 26.42 -24.76 8.92
CA GLY A 222 26.28 -23.68 7.95
C GLY A 222 26.30 -22.31 8.61
N SER A 223 26.71 -21.30 7.86
CA SER A 223 26.71 -19.90 8.31
C SER A 223 25.28 -19.34 8.39
N THR A 224 25.08 -18.22 9.11
CA THR A 224 23.81 -17.49 9.12
C THR A 224 23.34 -17.17 7.70
N GLU A 225 24.28 -16.79 6.82
CA GLU A 225 24.02 -16.44 5.42
C GLU A 225 23.55 -17.65 4.60
N GLU A 226 24.19 -18.80 4.76
CA GLU A 226 23.80 -20.05 4.10
C GLU A 226 22.41 -20.50 4.54
N ILE A 227 22.11 -20.41 5.84
CA ILE A 227 20.80 -20.77 6.38
C ILE A 227 19.72 -19.80 5.88
N MET A 228 20.01 -18.51 5.81
CA MET A 228 19.11 -17.50 5.26
C MET A 228 18.81 -17.77 3.79
N ASN A 229 19.85 -18.00 2.98
CA ASN A 229 19.71 -18.38 1.57
C ASN A 229 18.85 -19.62 1.39
N LEU A 230 19.12 -20.68 2.17
CA LEU A 230 18.35 -21.91 2.11
C LEU A 230 16.87 -21.66 2.42
N SER A 231 16.58 -20.87 3.45
CA SER A 231 15.20 -20.54 3.83
C SER A 231 14.46 -19.76 2.76
N ILE A 232 15.09 -18.73 2.20
CA ILE A 232 14.49 -17.91 1.14
C ILE A 232 14.19 -18.77 -0.08
N ASN A 233 15.13 -19.63 -0.52
CA ASN A 233 14.90 -20.53 -1.65
C ASN A 233 13.75 -21.52 -1.38
N GLN A 234 13.58 -22.00 -0.15
CA GLN A 234 12.49 -22.91 0.22
C GLN A 234 11.13 -22.23 0.25
N THR A 235 11.06 -20.93 0.57
CA THR A 235 9.80 -20.17 0.58
C THR A 235 9.49 -19.52 -0.76
N LEU A 236 10.48 -19.37 -1.65
CA LEU A 236 10.38 -18.61 -2.91
C LEU A 236 9.19 -19.01 -3.77
N SER A 237 8.98 -20.32 -3.99
CA SER A 237 7.85 -20.79 -4.81
C SER A 237 6.51 -20.36 -4.21
N ARG A 238 6.37 -20.39 -2.88
CA ARG A 238 5.13 -20.02 -2.20
C ARG A 238 4.89 -18.52 -2.36
N THR A 239 5.90 -17.71 -2.04
CA THR A 239 5.87 -16.25 -2.13
C THR A 239 5.52 -15.79 -3.54
N ILE A 240 6.16 -16.36 -4.57
CA ILE A 240 5.88 -15.99 -5.96
C ILE A 240 4.46 -16.39 -6.36
N MET A 241 4.00 -17.60 -6.01
CA MET A 241 2.62 -18.02 -6.34
C MET A 241 1.57 -17.13 -5.68
N THR A 242 1.72 -16.84 -4.39
CA THR A 242 0.77 -15.98 -3.67
C THR A 242 0.76 -14.58 -4.28
N SER A 243 1.94 -14.03 -4.60
CA SER A 243 2.09 -12.72 -5.23
C SER A 243 1.51 -12.66 -6.63
N CYS A 244 1.79 -13.63 -7.49
CA CYS A 244 1.25 -13.65 -8.85
C CYS A 244 -0.28 -13.80 -8.84
N LEU A 245 -0.83 -14.63 -7.95
CA LEU A 245 -2.28 -14.84 -7.90
C LEU A 245 -3.00 -13.58 -7.39
N THR A 246 -2.49 -12.93 -6.34
CA THR A 246 -3.07 -11.68 -5.86
C THR A 246 -2.90 -10.57 -6.90
N LEU A 247 -1.73 -10.48 -7.52
CA LEU A 247 -1.47 -9.49 -8.56
C LEU A 247 -2.42 -9.66 -9.75
N LEU A 248 -2.73 -10.89 -10.17
CA LEU A 248 -3.70 -11.14 -11.25
C LEU A 248 -5.07 -10.54 -10.92
N VAL A 249 -5.58 -10.78 -9.71
CA VAL A 249 -6.88 -10.25 -9.26
C VAL A 249 -6.86 -8.72 -9.19
N VAL A 250 -5.79 -8.14 -8.64
CA VAL A 250 -5.67 -6.69 -8.50
C VAL A 250 -5.48 -6.02 -9.86
N VAL A 251 -4.78 -6.65 -10.82
CA VAL A 251 -4.66 -6.15 -12.20
C VAL A 251 -6.01 -6.17 -12.90
N ALA A 252 -6.83 -7.22 -12.72
CA ALA A 252 -8.19 -7.19 -13.20
C ALA A 252 -9.00 -6.05 -12.55
N LEU A 253 -8.85 -5.83 -11.24
CA LEU A 253 -9.48 -4.71 -10.55
C LEU A 253 -9.02 -3.35 -11.09
N TYR A 254 -7.75 -3.21 -11.47
CA TYR A 254 -7.21 -1.97 -12.04
C TYR A 254 -7.81 -1.62 -13.41
N PHE A 255 -8.03 -2.62 -14.27
CA PHE A 255 -8.61 -2.41 -15.60
C PHE A 255 -10.15 -2.37 -15.60
N PHE A 256 -10.81 -3.11 -14.71
CA PHE A 256 -12.26 -3.29 -14.71
C PHE A 256 -12.98 -2.66 -13.51
N GLY A 257 -12.27 -2.15 -12.51
CA GLY A 257 -12.85 -1.61 -11.27
C GLY A 257 -13.34 -0.17 -11.35
N GLY A 258 -13.04 0.54 -12.43
CA GLY A 258 -13.39 1.96 -12.61
C GLY A 258 -12.44 2.91 -11.88
N GLU A 259 -12.66 4.21 -12.07
CA GLU A 259 -11.77 5.27 -11.58
C GLU A 259 -11.67 5.34 -10.06
N SER A 260 -12.78 5.10 -9.35
CA SER A 260 -12.83 5.13 -7.88
C SER A 260 -11.96 4.06 -7.20
N LEU A 261 -11.63 2.97 -7.91
CA LEU A 261 -10.77 1.89 -7.41
C LEU A 261 -9.37 1.93 -8.04
N HIS A 262 -9.10 2.89 -8.92
CA HIS A 262 -7.84 2.97 -9.65
C HIS A 262 -6.65 3.24 -8.71
N GLY A 263 -6.74 4.26 -7.86
CA GLY A 263 -5.70 4.57 -6.87
C GLY A 263 -5.47 3.44 -5.85
N PHE A 264 -6.55 2.79 -5.42
CA PHE A 264 -6.49 1.62 -4.53
C PHE A 264 -5.76 0.43 -5.18
N SER A 265 -6.19 0.04 -6.39
CA SER A 265 -5.62 -1.10 -7.11
C SER A 265 -4.18 -0.85 -7.56
N LEU A 266 -3.84 0.38 -7.97
CA LEU A 266 -2.49 0.77 -8.31
C LEU A 266 -1.55 0.69 -7.09
N SER A 267 -2.00 1.17 -5.93
CA SER A 267 -1.25 1.07 -4.68
C SER A 267 -0.94 -0.39 -4.33
N LEU A 268 -1.92 -1.28 -4.51
CA LEU A 268 -1.74 -2.71 -4.28
C LEU A 268 -0.81 -3.37 -5.31
N ILE A 269 -0.89 -3.02 -6.60
CA ILE A 269 0.01 -3.55 -7.64
C ILE A 269 1.46 -3.22 -7.30
N ILE A 270 1.73 -1.93 -7.07
CA ILE A 270 3.07 -1.44 -6.75
C ILE A 270 3.54 -2.07 -5.43
N GLY A 271 2.66 -2.09 -4.44
CA GLY A 271 2.96 -2.60 -3.10
C GLY A 271 3.21 -4.09 -3.04
N ILE A 272 2.49 -4.92 -3.80
CA ILE A 272 2.74 -6.35 -3.91
C ILE A 272 4.13 -6.57 -4.49
N VAL A 273 4.47 -5.91 -5.60
CA VAL A 273 5.79 -6.07 -6.24
C VAL A 273 6.92 -5.65 -5.31
N ILE A 274 6.80 -4.49 -4.66
CA ILE A 274 7.82 -3.98 -3.73
C ILE A 274 7.90 -4.85 -2.47
N GLY A 275 6.76 -5.26 -1.89
CA GLY A 275 6.70 -6.09 -0.70
C GLY A 275 7.30 -7.49 -0.92
N THR A 276 7.02 -8.11 -2.07
CA THR A 276 7.66 -9.38 -2.47
C THR A 276 9.18 -9.22 -2.58
N TYR A 277 9.66 -8.12 -3.19
CA TYR A 277 11.10 -7.84 -3.25
C TYR A 277 11.70 -7.59 -1.86
N SER A 278 11.03 -6.78 -1.03
CA SER A 278 11.46 -6.36 0.30
C SER A 278 11.59 -7.54 1.26
N SER A 279 10.59 -8.43 1.29
CA SER A 279 10.60 -9.64 2.12
C SER A 279 11.73 -10.62 1.74
N ILE A 280 12.09 -10.71 0.46
CA ILE A 280 13.16 -11.59 -0.04
C ILE A 280 14.55 -10.98 0.20
N PHE A 281 14.75 -9.70 -0.14
CA PHE A 281 16.08 -9.10 -0.23
C PHE A 281 16.43 -8.12 0.90
N VAL A 282 15.45 -7.49 1.54
CA VAL A 282 15.67 -6.43 2.53
C VAL A 282 15.57 -7.00 3.95
N ALA A 283 14.44 -7.63 4.29
CA ALA A 283 14.17 -8.14 5.63
C ALA A 283 15.24 -9.14 6.12
N GLY A 284 15.55 -10.15 5.29
CA GLY A 284 16.56 -11.15 5.60
C GLY A 284 17.98 -10.58 5.68
N ALA A 285 18.34 -9.69 4.75
CA ALA A 285 19.65 -9.04 4.72
C ALA A 285 19.88 -8.16 5.97
N LEU A 286 18.88 -7.37 6.35
CA LEU A 286 18.93 -6.53 7.55
C LEU A 286 19.09 -7.37 8.81
N ALA A 287 18.37 -8.49 8.93
CA ALA A 287 18.52 -9.38 10.07
C ALA A 287 19.96 -9.90 10.21
N VAL A 288 20.59 -10.29 9.09
CA VAL A 288 21.99 -10.76 9.10
C VAL A 288 22.96 -9.62 9.45
N VAL A 289 22.77 -8.42 8.92
CA VAL A 289 23.60 -7.24 9.23
C VAL A 289 23.49 -6.85 10.70
N MET A 290 22.32 -7.01 11.30
CA MET A 290 22.07 -6.79 12.74
C MET A 290 22.71 -7.86 13.64
N GLY A 291 23.51 -8.76 13.07
CA GLY A 291 24.33 -9.72 13.80
C GLY A 291 23.62 -11.02 14.16
N LEU A 292 22.48 -11.34 13.52
CA LEU A 292 21.72 -12.56 13.78
C LEU A 292 22.63 -13.79 13.79
N SER A 293 22.64 -14.48 14.93
CA SER A 293 23.43 -15.68 15.13
C SER A 293 22.53 -16.87 15.43
N ARG A 294 23.06 -18.06 15.19
CA ARG A 294 22.37 -19.31 15.53
C ARG A 294 22.11 -19.44 17.03
N GLN A 295 22.96 -18.87 17.87
CA GLN A 295 22.85 -18.95 19.33
C GLN A 295 21.61 -18.23 19.84
N ASP A 296 21.16 -17.20 19.13
CA ASP A 296 19.98 -16.40 19.49
C ASP A 296 18.67 -17.16 19.25
N LEU A 297 18.67 -18.17 18.37
CA LEU A 297 17.45 -18.87 17.94
C LEU A 297 17.29 -20.27 18.53
N LEU A 298 18.33 -20.76 19.21
CA LEU A 298 18.31 -22.00 19.95
C LEU A 298 17.85 -21.73 21.39
N PRO A 299 16.97 -22.55 21.98
CA PRO A 299 16.64 -22.43 23.40
C PRO A 299 17.94 -22.55 24.20
N ALA A 300 18.13 -21.66 25.18
CA ALA A 300 19.30 -21.69 26.06
C ALA A 300 19.51 -23.13 26.54
N THR A 301 20.69 -23.69 26.24
CA THR A 301 21.07 -25.00 26.77
C THR A 301 20.91 -24.91 28.28
N LYS A 302 19.94 -25.63 28.85
CA LYS A 302 19.88 -25.85 30.30
C LYS A 302 21.29 -26.30 30.67
N LYS A 303 22.00 -25.51 31.46
CA LYS A 303 23.21 -25.99 32.12
C LYS A 303 22.77 -27.25 32.85
N VAL A 304 23.25 -28.40 32.40
CA VAL A 304 23.18 -29.62 33.20
C VAL A 304 24.02 -29.24 34.41
N VAL A 305 23.34 -28.90 35.51
CA VAL A 305 24.01 -28.84 36.80
C VAL A 305 24.41 -30.29 37.04
N ASP A 306 25.70 -30.54 36.94
CA ASP A 306 26.26 -31.83 37.25
C ASP A 306 26.19 -31.96 38.78
N ASP A 307 25.06 -32.47 39.27
CA ASP A 307 24.83 -32.81 40.67
C ASP A 307 25.47 -34.16 41.02
N LEU A 308 26.54 -34.58 40.30
CA LEU A 308 27.34 -35.73 40.72
C LEU A 308 28.14 -35.35 41.98
N PRO A 309 28.02 -36.12 43.08
CA PRO A 309 28.68 -35.84 44.36
C PRO A 309 30.20 -36.00 44.32
#